data_AF-A0A4R6G9U8-F1
#
_entry.id   AF-A0A4R6G9U8-F1
#
_cell.length_a   1.000
_cell.length_b   1.000
_cell.length_c   1.000
_cell.angle_alpha   90.00
_cell.angle_beta   90.00
_cell.angle_gamma   90.00
#
_symmetry.space_group_name_H-M   'P 1'
#
loop_
_entity.id
_entity.type
_entity.pdbx_description
1 polymer ?
#
loop_
_entity_poly.entity_id
_entity_poly.type
_entity_poly.pdbx_seq_one_letter_code
_entity_poly.pdbx_strand_id
1 'polypeptide(L)'
;MNRTPQLALAMTVVAVAGLGLTACAGPAAEPLQPTTLRMLHIDGGAELDPGVDWFAEAVSEESDGVVTIEVVRSCCEDRPTIEEELVAKVAAGEAELGWVGTRVFEGLGVDALLPLTAPFLLDGYAQQQAILGSEEAEAALAAVDAAGVTGIALMPGAVRRPLAAQSAIVGPDDWSGQVVASFHSGQNARSFELLDASPVDVSFEERDTGIFEGSIAVLENSLVMQDSDREETLPYATANVGLWPRVSALVASPDGVAAGDERVRRILRTAATAVLARAGELAALDQSAAESSCASGARLAEASAADLEALRARVAPIWEELAASASTRDLFETARSVHEATPAETVAVPAGCSGTASTDAGGSADPGDLSVLNGRYRTPEYTVEGLLAAGLTPTDARNAAGFFTLVFDDGAFELIADHASGEVFGCVGSYAVEGTRVVVDYLPGGDCGPGGEFFSATYAVDADALTLTAMEGLESDVYLFSSSPLTRVG
;
A
#
# COMPACT_ATOMS: atom_id res chain seq x y z
N MET A 1 55.49 72.74 -39.93
CA MET A 1 55.68 71.31 -39.65
C MET A 1 55.09 70.51 -40.78
N ASN A 2 55.81 69.46 -41.18
CA ASN A 2 55.72 68.69 -42.42
C ASN A 2 54.44 67.85 -42.60
N ARG A 3 54.00 67.76 -43.87
CA ARG A 3 53.55 66.56 -44.65
C ARG A 3 52.19 65.86 -44.34
N THR A 4 51.21 66.09 -45.24
CA THR A 4 50.51 65.14 -46.19
C THR A 4 50.06 63.71 -45.75
N PRO A 5 49.15 63.01 -46.49
CA PRO A 5 47.75 63.30 -46.87
C PRO A 5 46.80 62.04 -46.76
N GLN A 6 45.53 62.19 -47.16
CA GLN A 6 44.59 61.21 -47.76
C GLN A 6 44.44 59.76 -47.23
N LEU A 7 43.19 59.37 -46.94
CA LEU A 7 42.51 58.27 -47.66
C LEU A 7 41.01 58.23 -47.33
N ALA A 8 40.19 58.50 -48.35
CA ALA A 8 38.76 58.21 -48.37
C ALA A 8 38.58 56.72 -48.73
N LEU A 9 37.82 55.99 -47.92
CA LEU A 9 37.32 54.66 -48.27
C LEU A 9 35.81 54.66 -48.10
N ALA A 10 35.11 54.70 -49.24
CA ALA A 10 33.68 54.48 -49.33
C ALA A 10 33.39 53.00 -49.12
N MET A 11 32.65 52.66 -48.06
CA MET A 11 32.02 51.34 -47.94
C MET A 11 30.58 51.42 -48.46
N THR A 12 30.38 50.73 -49.58
CA THR A 12 29.11 50.51 -50.25
C THR A 12 28.17 49.69 -49.36
N VAL A 13 26.99 50.23 -49.08
CA VAL A 13 25.87 49.53 -48.45
C VAL A 13 25.31 48.52 -49.46
N VAL A 14 25.47 47.23 -49.19
CA VAL A 14 24.73 46.16 -49.89
C VAL A 14 23.43 45.94 -49.11
N ALA A 15 22.32 46.45 -49.64
CA ALA A 15 20.98 46.14 -49.15
C ALA A 15 20.60 44.73 -49.62
N VAL A 16 20.81 43.73 -48.77
CA VAL A 16 20.17 42.42 -48.93
C VAL A 16 18.79 42.52 -48.30
N ALA A 17 17.76 42.51 -49.14
CA ALA A 17 16.37 42.35 -48.74
C ALA A 17 16.18 40.93 -48.17
N GLY A 18 16.39 40.78 -46.87
CA GLY A 18 15.98 39.59 -46.13
C GLY A 18 14.46 39.59 -45.99
N LEU A 19 13.79 38.68 -46.68
CA LEU A 19 12.39 38.33 -46.42
C LEU A 19 12.26 37.92 -44.94
N GLY A 20 11.59 38.75 -44.15
CA GLY A 20 11.21 38.44 -42.79
C GLY A 20 10.16 37.33 -42.79
N LEU A 21 10.60 36.09 -42.58
CA LEU A 21 9.78 35.04 -41.99
C LEU A 21 9.50 35.44 -40.54
N THR A 22 8.44 36.22 -40.35
CA THR A 22 7.84 36.47 -39.04
C THR A 22 7.13 35.19 -38.62
N ALA A 23 7.90 34.25 -38.08
CA ALA A 23 7.34 33.19 -37.26
C ALA A 23 6.61 33.86 -36.09
N CYS A 24 5.31 33.61 -35.98
CA CYS A 24 4.52 33.96 -34.81
C CYS A 24 5.02 33.12 -33.63
N ALA A 25 6.13 33.53 -33.02
CA ALA A 25 6.48 33.09 -31.69
C ALA A 25 5.50 33.80 -30.75
N GLY A 26 4.47 33.06 -30.32
CA GLY A 26 3.69 33.47 -29.14
C GLY A 26 4.63 33.68 -27.95
N PRO A 27 4.19 34.42 -26.92
CA PRO A 27 4.99 34.56 -25.70
C PRO A 27 5.38 33.16 -25.21
N ALA A 28 6.68 32.96 -24.95
CA ALA A 28 7.17 31.73 -24.34
C ALA A 28 6.40 31.54 -23.03
N ALA A 29 5.80 30.36 -22.84
CA ALA A 29 5.16 30.02 -21.58
C ALA A 29 6.19 30.20 -20.47
N GLU A 30 5.84 30.90 -19.39
CA GLU A 30 6.74 31.02 -18.24
C GLU A 30 7.12 29.62 -17.74
N PRO A 31 8.39 29.38 -17.39
CA PRO A 31 8.80 28.08 -16.86
C PRO A 31 8.00 27.73 -15.59
N LEU A 32 7.72 26.44 -15.42
CA LEU A 32 7.06 25.95 -14.21
C LEU A 32 8.03 26.17 -13.05
N GLN A 33 7.55 26.69 -11.93
CA GLN A 33 8.39 26.85 -10.74
C GLN A 33 8.53 25.49 -10.04
N PRO A 34 9.68 25.20 -9.41
CA PRO A 34 9.84 24.02 -8.58
C PRO A 34 8.69 23.94 -7.55
N THR A 35 7.97 22.81 -7.58
CA THR A 35 6.75 22.60 -6.79
C THR A 35 6.79 21.22 -6.16
N THR A 36 6.67 21.15 -4.85
CA THR A 36 6.47 19.89 -4.13
C THR A 36 5.03 19.82 -3.67
N LEU A 37 4.34 18.72 -4.01
CA LEU A 37 2.96 18.46 -3.63
C LEU A 37 2.95 17.37 -2.54
N ARG A 38 2.33 17.65 -1.40
CA ARG A 38 2.12 16.64 -0.37
C ARG A 38 0.90 15.81 -0.75
N MET A 39 1.09 14.50 -0.77
CA MET A 39 0.06 13.52 -1.08
C MET A 39 -0.21 12.66 0.15
N LEU A 40 -1.43 12.74 0.68
CA LEU A 40 -1.85 11.88 1.78
C LEU A 40 -2.13 10.47 1.27
N HIS A 41 -1.74 9.46 2.05
CA HIS A 41 -2.00 8.05 1.79
C HIS A 41 -2.08 7.31 3.13
N ILE A 42 -2.95 6.31 3.27
CA ILE A 42 -3.20 5.62 4.57
C ILE A 42 -2.81 4.15 4.59
N ASP A 43 -2.50 3.58 3.43
CA ASP A 43 -2.02 2.19 3.36
C ASP A 43 -0.50 2.14 3.59
N GLY A 44 0.01 0.91 3.70
CA GLY A 44 1.42 0.64 4.04
C GLY A 44 2.46 1.17 3.04
N GLY A 45 3.61 0.52 3.02
CA GLY A 45 4.72 0.91 2.15
C GLY A 45 4.51 0.48 0.71
N ALA A 46 5.59 0.61 -0.07
CA ALA A 46 5.63 0.25 -1.48
C ALA A 46 5.33 -1.24 -1.73
N GLU A 47 5.48 -2.09 -0.72
CA GLU A 47 5.14 -3.51 -0.78
C GLU A 47 3.64 -3.75 -0.95
N LEU A 48 2.78 -2.98 -0.27
CA LEU A 48 1.32 -3.16 -0.32
C LEU A 48 0.63 -2.32 -1.41
N ASP A 49 1.11 -1.10 -1.68
CA ASP A 49 0.57 -0.22 -2.73
C ASP A 49 1.71 0.44 -3.53
N PRO A 50 2.44 -0.33 -4.37
CA PRO A 50 3.57 0.19 -5.14
C PRO A 50 3.18 1.28 -6.15
N GLY A 51 1.89 1.38 -6.50
CA GLY A 51 1.37 2.40 -7.41
C GLY A 51 1.62 3.83 -6.94
N VAL A 52 1.66 4.05 -5.62
CA VAL A 52 1.95 5.36 -5.01
C VAL A 52 3.37 5.83 -5.34
N ASP A 53 4.34 4.94 -5.22
CA ASP A 53 5.74 5.25 -5.47
C ASP A 53 6.00 5.36 -6.98
N TRP A 54 5.41 4.47 -7.80
CA TRP A 54 5.44 4.58 -9.25
C TRP A 54 4.89 5.92 -9.75
N PHE A 55 3.83 6.42 -9.11
CA PHE A 55 3.26 7.72 -9.42
C PHE A 55 4.21 8.86 -9.08
N ALA A 56 4.80 8.85 -7.88
CA ALA A 56 5.74 9.88 -7.45
C ALA A 56 6.97 9.95 -8.38
N GLU A 57 7.50 8.79 -8.77
CA GLU A 57 8.58 8.66 -9.76
C GLU A 57 8.16 9.24 -11.12
N ALA A 58 7.02 8.81 -11.65
CA ALA A 58 6.53 9.25 -12.95
C ALA A 58 6.26 10.77 -13.01
N VAL A 59 5.78 11.38 -11.92
CA VAL A 59 5.62 12.84 -11.82
C VAL A 59 6.96 13.56 -11.89
N SER A 60 7.98 13.05 -11.19
CA SER A 60 9.32 13.62 -11.24
C SER A 60 9.93 13.46 -12.64
N GLU A 61 9.78 12.31 -13.28
CA GLU A 61 10.30 12.07 -14.64
C GLU A 61 9.62 12.96 -15.69
N GLU A 62 8.28 13.01 -15.70
CA GLU A 62 7.49 13.80 -16.67
C GLU A 62 7.76 15.31 -16.56
N SER A 63 8.20 15.77 -15.38
CA SER A 63 8.46 17.18 -15.10
C SER A 63 9.95 17.55 -15.06
N ASP A 64 10.86 16.64 -15.41
CA ASP A 64 12.32 16.82 -15.23
C ASP A 64 12.69 17.25 -13.79
N GLY A 65 11.96 16.75 -12.79
CA GLY A 65 12.12 17.04 -11.37
C GLY A 65 11.58 18.40 -10.92
N VAL A 66 10.87 19.13 -11.79
CA VAL A 66 10.27 20.43 -11.44
C VAL A 66 9.04 20.26 -10.56
N VAL A 67 8.31 19.16 -10.71
CA VAL A 67 7.21 18.77 -9.82
C VAL A 67 7.63 17.49 -9.10
N THR A 68 7.54 17.49 -7.77
CA THR A 68 7.81 16.31 -6.95
C THR A 68 6.64 16.00 -6.02
N ILE A 69 6.50 14.73 -5.64
CA ILE A 69 5.49 14.28 -4.68
C ILE A 69 6.19 13.91 -3.37
N GLU A 70 5.68 14.46 -2.26
CA GLU A 70 6.01 14.02 -0.90
C GLU A 70 4.84 13.19 -0.37
N VAL A 71 5.05 11.89 -0.17
CA VAL A 71 4.01 10.99 0.33
C VAL A 71 3.96 11.06 1.87
N VAL A 72 2.80 11.41 2.42
CA VAL A 72 2.58 11.54 3.86
C VAL A 72 1.64 10.42 4.32
N ARG A 73 2.18 9.48 5.11
CA ARG A 73 1.44 8.30 5.60
C ARG A 73 0.83 8.47 7.00
N SER A 74 1.40 9.35 7.83
CA SER A 74 0.94 9.65 9.19
C SER A 74 -0.17 10.73 9.25
N CYS A 75 -1.02 10.79 8.22
CA CYS A 75 -1.96 11.91 8.05
C CYS A 75 -3.12 11.94 9.02
N CYS A 76 -3.49 10.77 9.56
CA CYS A 76 -4.86 10.47 9.96
C CYS A 76 -4.83 9.51 11.16
N GLU A 77 -5.87 9.57 12.00
CA GLU A 77 -5.97 8.69 13.19
C GLU A 77 -6.40 7.28 12.79
N ASP A 78 -5.89 6.23 13.45
CA ASP A 78 -6.33 4.85 13.19
C ASP A 78 -7.77 4.65 13.68
N ARG A 79 -8.68 4.49 12.72
CA ARG A 79 -10.11 4.26 12.91
C ARG A 79 -10.72 3.75 11.61
N PRO A 80 -11.91 3.12 11.64
CA PRO A 80 -12.53 2.62 10.42
C PRO A 80 -12.71 3.69 9.33
N THR A 81 -13.02 4.93 9.75
CA THR A 81 -13.27 6.07 8.85
C THR A 81 -12.00 6.88 8.48
N ILE A 82 -10.83 6.25 8.46
CA ILE A 82 -9.55 6.94 8.24
C ILE A 82 -9.47 7.58 6.84
N GLU A 83 -10.09 6.98 5.83
CA GLU A 83 -10.09 7.53 4.48
C GLU A 83 -11.01 8.74 4.32
N GLU A 84 -12.13 8.79 5.03
CA GLU A 84 -12.99 9.98 5.09
C GLU A 84 -12.23 11.16 5.72
N GLU A 85 -11.42 10.89 6.75
CA GLU A 85 -10.53 11.90 7.33
C GLU A 85 -9.51 12.39 6.31
N LEU A 86 -8.86 11.48 5.57
CA LEU A 86 -7.92 11.84 4.50
C LEU A 86 -8.59 12.76 3.47
N VAL A 87 -9.77 12.39 2.98
CA VAL A 87 -10.50 13.21 1.99
C VAL A 87 -10.87 14.57 2.58
N ALA A 88 -11.31 14.62 3.84
CA ALA A 88 -11.63 15.88 4.52
C ALA A 88 -10.40 16.80 4.65
N LYS A 89 -9.21 16.25 4.94
CA LYS A 89 -7.95 17.00 5.01
C LYS A 89 -7.55 17.58 3.67
N VAL A 90 -7.70 16.81 2.59
CA VAL A 90 -7.46 17.32 1.22
C VAL A 90 -8.48 18.39 0.85
N ALA A 91 -9.76 18.19 1.15
CA ALA A 91 -10.81 19.18 0.91
C ALA A 91 -10.56 20.51 1.65
N ALA A 92 -10.01 20.43 2.87
CA ALA A 92 -9.61 21.57 3.68
C ALA A 92 -8.31 22.25 3.21
N GLY A 93 -7.59 21.65 2.25
CA GLY A 93 -6.30 22.15 1.76
C GLY A 93 -5.13 21.92 2.73
N GLU A 94 -5.26 20.99 3.69
CA GLU A 94 -4.15 20.60 4.58
C GLU A 94 -3.03 19.87 3.83
N ALA A 95 -3.37 19.25 2.69
CA ALA A 95 -2.45 18.68 1.70
C ALA A 95 -2.95 18.99 0.28
N GLU A 96 -2.04 18.95 -0.70
CA GLU A 96 -2.36 19.29 -2.08
C GLU A 96 -3.03 18.13 -2.82
N LEU A 97 -2.70 16.89 -2.45
CA LEU A 97 -3.19 15.66 -3.06
C LEU A 97 -3.60 14.62 -2.01
N GLY A 98 -4.46 13.69 -2.43
CA GLY A 98 -4.75 12.45 -1.71
C GLY A 98 -4.83 11.27 -2.66
N TRP A 99 -4.31 10.12 -2.21
CA TRP A 99 -4.45 8.81 -2.87
C TRP A 99 -5.31 7.92 -1.98
N VAL A 100 -6.55 7.68 -2.40
CA VAL A 100 -7.58 7.06 -1.55
C VAL A 100 -8.37 6.00 -2.30
N GLY A 101 -8.78 4.92 -1.62
CA GLY A 101 -9.64 3.91 -2.22
C GLY A 101 -10.99 4.49 -2.65
N THR A 102 -11.44 4.16 -3.87
CA THR A 102 -12.69 4.71 -4.43
C THR A 102 -13.94 4.37 -3.61
N ARG A 103 -13.91 3.29 -2.83
CA ARG A 103 -15.00 2.87 -1.94
C ARG A 103 -15.38 3.90 -0.86
N VAL A 104 -14.47 4.79 -0.47
CA VAL A 104 -14.73 5.84 0.54
C VAL A 104 -15.86 6.77 0.10
N PHE A 105 -16.01 6.99 -1.21
CA PHE A 105 -16.88 8.02 -1.76
C PHE A 105 -18.37 7.72 -1.54
N GLU A 106 -18.76 6.46 -1.37
CA GLU A 106 -20.12 6.07 -0.96
C GLU A 106 -20.50 6.70 0.38
N GLY A 107 -19.61 6.56 1.39
CA GLY A 107 -19.80 7.14 2.72
C GLY A 107 -19.83 8.67 2.71
N LEU A 108 -19.25 9.28 1.66
CA LEU A 108 -19.27 10.73 1.41
C LEU A 108 -20.44 11.17 0.50
N GLY A 109 -21.36 10.26 0.15
CA GLY A 109 -22.56 10.55 -0.62
C GLY A 109 -22.37 10.60 -2.14
N VAL A 110 -21.30 9.98 -2.66
CA VAL A 110 -20.97 9.91 -4.08
C VAL A 110 -20.94 8.45 -4.55
N ASP A 111 -22.05 8.01 -5.11
CA ASP A 111 -22.24 6.61 -5.53
C ASP A 111 -21.60 6.28 -6.89
N ALA A 112 -21.21 7.29 -7.68
CA ALA A 112 -20.86 7.12 -9.10
C ALA A 112 -19.70 6.13 -9.34
N LEU A 113 -18.84 5.94 -8.34
CA LEU A 113 -17.66 5.06 -8.40
C LEU A 113 -17.93 3.62 -7.91
N LEU A 114 -19.09 3.32 -7.31
CA LEU A 114 -19.45 1.99 -6.80
C LEU A 114 -19.26 0.83 -7.82
N PRO A 115 -19.46 1.01 -9.15
CA PRO A 115 -19.19 -0.07 -10.10
C PRO A 115 -17.74 -0.56 -10.12
N LEU A 116 -16.76 0.27 -9.71
CA LEU A 116 -15.34 -0.10 -9.71
C LEU A 116 -15.00 -1.10 -8.59
N THR A 117 -15.81 -1.16 -7.54
CA THR A 117 -15.68 -2.08 -6.40
C THR A 117 -16.84 -3.08 -6.32
N ALA A 118 -17.60 -3.23 -7.41
CA ALA A 118 -18.71 -4.17 -7.45
C ALA A 118 -18.22 -5.63 -7.32
N PRO A 119 -18.87 -6.44 -6.46
CA PRO A 119 -18.38 -7.78 -6.13
C PRO A 119 -18.38 -8.70 -7.36
N PHE A 120 -17.24 -9.33 -7.60
CA PHE A 120 -16.95 -10.27 -8.70
C PHE A 120 -17.10 -9.68 -10.11
N LEU A 121 -17.19 -8.36 -10.26
CA LEU A 121 -17.36 -7.69 -11.55
C LEU A 121 -16.02 -7.41 -12.22
N LEU A 122 -15.07 -6.84 -11.46
CA LEU A 122 -13.71 -6.58 -11.91
C LEU A 122 -12.75 -7.41 -11.04
N ASP A 123 -12.23 -8.50 -11.60
CA ASP A 123 -11.41 -9.51 -10.93
C ASP A 123 -9.99 -9.64 -11.52
N GLY A 124 -9.57 -8.72 -12.40
CA GLY A 124 -8.24 -8.72 -13.01
C GLY A 124 -7.68 -7.34 -13.42
N TYR A 125 -6.37 -7.26 -13.57
CA TYR A 125 -5.60 -6.07 -13.96
C TYR A 125 -5.83 -5.65 -15.41
N ALA A 126 -6.05 -6.61 -16.32
CA ALA A 126 -6.42 -6.29 -17.70
C ALA A 126 -7.79 -5.57 -17.80
N GLN A 127 -8.74 -5.96 -16.95
CA GLN A 127 -10.04 -5.30 -16.85
C GLN A 127 -9.89 -3.88 -16.29
N GLN A 128 -9.08 -3.71 -15.23
CA GLN A 128 -8.74 -2.39 -14.69
C GLN A 128 -8.11 -1.48 -15.77
N GLN A 129 -7.15 -1.99 -16.54
CA GLN A 129 -6.52 -1.24 -17.62
C GLN A 129 -7.52 -0.80 -18.70
N ALA A 130 -8.51 -1.65 -19.01
CA ALA A 130 -9.53 -1.35 -20.00
C ALA A 130 -10.57 -0.32 -19.52
N ILE A 131 -10.96 -0.36 -18.25
CA ILE A 131 -12.05 0.48 -17.73
C ILE A 131 -11.57 1.83 -17.19
N LEU A 132 -10.43 1.90 -16.51
CA LEU A 132 -10.03 3.12 -15.77
C LEU A 132 -9.68 4.30 -16.68
N GLY A 133 -9.38 4.04 -17.95
CA GLY A 133 -9.18 5.06 -18.98
C GLY A 133 -10.43 5.40 -19.82
N SER A 134 -11.61 4.91 -19.44
CA SER A 134 -12.86 5.14 -20.19
C SER A 134 -13.49 6.51 -19.88
N GLU A 135 -14.30 7.01 -20.82
CA GLU A 135 -15.05 8.26 -20.65
C GLU A 135 -16.05 8.13 -19.47
N GLU A 136 -16.64 6.96 -19.26
CA GLU A 136 -17.55 6.70 -18.15
C GLU A 136 -16.84 6.72 -16.79
N ALA A 137 -15.60 6.21 -16.72
CA ALA A 137 -14.79 6.27 -15.51
C ALA A 137 -14.33 7.71 -15.19
N GLU A 138 -13.96 8.49 -16.21
CA GLU A 138 -13.66 9.92 -16.04
C GLU A 138 -14.89 10.72 -15.58
N ALA A 139 -16.07 10.44 -16.15
CA ALA A 139 -17.31 11.07 -15.75
C ALA A 139 -17.72 10.70 -14.31
N ALA A 140 -17.54 9.45 -13.90
CA ALA A 140 -17.79 9.01 -12.53
C ALA A 140 -16.81 9.65 -11.54
N LEU A 141 -15.52 9.73 -11.90
CA LEU A 141 -14.51 10.40 -11.08
C LEU A 141 -14.84 11.89 -10.89
N ALA A 142 -15.37 12.58 -11.90
CA ALA A 142 -15.76 13.99 -11.75
C ALA A 142 -16.85 14.21 -10.67
N ALA A 143 -17.63 13.18 -10.32
CA ALA A 143 -18.66 13.29 -9.28
C ALA A 143 -18.08 13.50 -7.87
N VAL A 144 -16.79 13.21 -7.65
CA VAL A 144 -16.13 13.42 -6.34
C VAL A 144 -16.03 14.90 -5.95
N ASP A 145 -16.25 15.82 -6.89
CA ASP A 145 -16.40 17.26 -6.60
C ASP A 145 -17.46 17.53 -5.53
N ALA A 146 -18.50 16.69 -5.44
CA ALA A 146 -19.53 16.78 -4.40
C ALA A 146 -19.01 16.50 -2.98
N ALA A 147 -17.88 15.79 -2.85
CA ALA A 147 -17.18 15.56 -1.59
C ALA A 147 -16.17 16.67 -1.25
N GLY A 148 -16.10 17.75 -2.05
CA GLY A 148 -15.23 18.90 -1.79
C GLY A 148 -13.78 18.74 -2.24
N VAL A 149 -13.49 17.75 -3.08
CA VAL A 149 -12.17 17.50 -3.69
C VAL A 149 -12.29 17.38 -5.20
N THR A 150 -11.22 17.68 -5.94
CA THR A 150 -11.21 17.54 -7.41
C THR A 150 -10.60 16.21 -7.83
N GLY A 151 -11.33 15.41 -8.61
CA GLY A 151 -10.81 14.16 -9.18
C GLY A 151 -9.78 14.40 -10.30
N ILE A 152 -8.59 13.81 -10.19
CA ILE A 152 -7.50 13.96 -11.16
C ILE A 152 -7.38 12.75 -12.09
N ALA A 153 -7.29 11.55 -11.50
CA ALA A 153 -7.18 10.28 -12.20
C ALA A 153 -7.61 9.10 -11.30
N LEU A 154 -7.93 7.97 -11.93
CA LEU A 154 -8.11 6.68 -11.26
C LEU A 154 -6.87 5.81 -11.48
N MET A 155 -6.53 5.00 -10.49
CA MET A 155 -5.32 4.17 -10.46
C MET A 155 -5.70 2.71 -10.27
N PRO A 156 -5.02 1.76 -10.96
CA PRO A 156 -5.22 0.36 -10.69
C PRO A 156 -4.67 0.03 -9.30
N GLY A 157 -5.18 -1.04 -8.70
CA GLY A 157 -4.64 -1.59 -7.47
C GLY A 157 -4.85 -3.08 -7.39
N ALA A 158 -4.28 -3.69 -6.35
CA ALA A 158 -4.30 -5.14 -6.17
C ALA A 158 -5.73 -5.70 -6.19
N VAL A 159 -5.89 -6.88 -6.79
CA VAL A 159 -7.16 -7.62 -6.72
C VAL A 159 -7.30 -8.20 -5.32
N ARG A 160 -8.46 -7.97 -4.71
CA ARG A 160 -8.78 -8.35 -3.35
C ARG A 160 -9.33 -9.76 -3.30
N ARG A 161 -8.87 -10.54 -2.33
CA ARG A 161 -9.12 -11.98 -2.19
C ARG A 161 -9.41 -12.33 -0.74
N PRO A 162 -10.11 -13.45 -0.47
CA PRO A 162 -10.24 -13.95 0.88
C PRO A 162 -8.92 -14.57 1.34
N LEU A 163 -8.30 -13.96 2.35
CA LEU A 163 -7.28 -14.55 3.20
C LEU A 163 -7.98 -15.06 4.47
N ALA A 164 -7.66 -16.25 4.95
CA ALA A 164 -8.45 -16.90 6.00
C ALA A 164 -7.58 -17.64 7.02
N ALA A 165 -8.03 -17.61 8.27
CA ALA A 165 -7.32 -18.20 9.40
C ALA A 165 -7.51 -19.73 9.49
N GLN A 166 -8.69 -20.24 9.13
CA GLN A 166 -9.09 -21.62 9.44
C GLN A 166 -9.08 -22.56 8.24
N SER A 167 -9.62 -22.12 7.11
CA SER A 167 -9.71 -22.88 5.86
C SER A 167 -9.88 -21.95 4.68
N ALA A 168 -9.50 -22.41 3.49
CA ALA A 168 -9.76 -21.67 2.26
C ALA A 168 -11.26 -21.42 2.04
N ILE A 169 -11.60 -20.26 1.49
CA ILE A 169 -12.96 -19.80 1.24
C ILE A 169 -13.24 -19.87 -0.27
N VAL A 170 -13.81 -20.97 -0.74
CA VAL A 170 -13.93 -21.26 -2.18
C VAL A 170 -15.35 -21.05 -2.71
N GLY A 171 -16.38 -21.30 -1.90
CA GLY A 171 -17.78 -21.19 -2.31
C GLY A 171 -18.68 -20.57 -1.24
N PRO A 172 -19.98 -20.38 -1.53
CA PRO A 172 -20.91 -19.70 -0.63
C PRO A 172 -21.02 -20.31 0.76
N ASP A 173 -20.90 -21.64 0.88
CA ASP A 173 -21.02 -22.33 2.17
C ASP A 173 -19.84 -22.01 3.11
N ASP A 174 -18.66 -21.71 2.56
CA ASP A 174 -17.46 -21.39 3.35
C ASP A 174 -17.54 -20.00 3.98
N TRP A 175 -18.34 -19.09 3.41
CA TRP A 175 -18.58 -17.75 3.92
C TRP A 175 -19.55 -17.72 5.11
N SER A 176 -20.44 -18.69 5.22
CA SER A 176 -21.51 -18.68 6.23
C SER A 176 -20.95 -18.63 7.65
N GLY A 177 -21.34 -17.61 8.40
CA GLY A 177 -20.92 -17.40 9.79
C GLY A 177 -19.48 -16.92 9.98
N GLN A 178 -18.71 -16.69 8.90
CA GLN A 178 -17.38 -16.13 9.01
C GLN A 178 -17.45 -14.67 9.46
N VAL A 179 -16.56 -14.28 10.37
CA VAL A 179 -16.34 -12.86 10.69
C VAL A 179 -15.30 -12.32 9.71
N VAL A 180 -15.66 -11.30 8.94
CA VAL A 180 -14.86 -10.80 7.81
C VAL A 180 -14.44 -9.36 8.07
N ALA A 181 -13.13 -9.09 8.10
CA ALA A 181 -12.62 -7.74 8.05
C ALA A 181 -12.38 -7.32 6.59
N SER A 182 -12.83 -6.11 6.28
CA SER A 182 -12.59 -5.41 5.03
C SER A 182 -12.45 -3.93 5.35
N PHE A 183 -11.94 -3.15 4.42
CA PHE A 183 -11.95 -1.71 4.61
C PHE A 183 -13.38 -1.13 4.62
N HIS A 184 -13.56 0.01 5.30
CA HIS A 184 -14.85 0.69 5.41
C HIS A 184 -15.51 0.92 4.03
N SER A 185 -16.69 0.33 3.84
CA SER A 185 -17.53 0.43 2.65
C SER A 185 -18.88 -0.26 2.88
N GLY A 186 -19.97 0.44 2.59
CA GLY A 186 -21.32 -0.11 2.71
C GLY A 186 -21.58 -1.22 1.69
N GLN A 187 -21.20 -1.01 0.44
CA GLN A 187 -21.32 -2.01 -0.62
C GLN A 187 -20.53 -3.30 -0.32
N ASN A 188 -19.28 -3.17 0.15
CA ASN A 188 -18.44 -4.34 0.45
C ASN A 188 -19.00 -5.12 1.65
N ALA A 189 -19.38 -4.43 2.72
CA ALA A 189 -20.02 -5.05 3.88
C ALA A 189 -21.28 -5.82 3.47
N ARG A 190 -22.16 -5.19 2.66
CA ARG A 190 -23.37 -5.83 2.15
C ARG A 190 -23.08 -7.05 1.26
N SER A 191 -21.97 -7.05 0.53
CA SER A 191 -21.54 -8.20 -0.27
C SER A 191 -21.27 -9.42 0.62
N PHE A 192 -20.61 -9.23 1.76
CA PHE A 192 -20.38 -10.29 2.73
C PHE A 192 -21.67 -10.74 3.42
N GLU A 193 -22.59 -9.84 3.76
CA GLU A 193 -23.90 -10.20 4.31
C GLU A 193 -24.72 -11.08 3.35
N LEU A 194 -24.70 -10.80 2.05
CA LEU A 194 -25.37 -11.62 1.02
C LEU A 194 -24.75 -13.03 0.88
N LEU A 195 -23.47 -13.14 1.23
CA LEU A 195 -22.73 -14.40 1.35
C LEU A 195 -22.95 -15.10 2.70
N ASP A 196 -23.82 -14.57 3.57
CA ASP A 196 -24.11 -15.09 4.93
C ASP A 196 -22.92 -14.97 5.91
N ALA A 197 -21.97 -14.09 5.60
CA ALA A 197 -20.87 -13.72 6.48
C ALA A 197 -21.23 -12.49 7.34
N SER A 198 -20.43 -12.24 8.39
CA SER A 198 -20.57 -11.11 9.31
C SER A 198 -19.42 -10.12 9.10
N PRO A 199 -19.61 -9.04 8.31
CA PRO A 199 -18.58 -8.02 8.16
C PRO A 199 -18.37 -7.25 9.47
N VAL A 200 -17.12 -6.91 9.76
CA VAL A 200 -16.75 -6.00 10.86
C VAL A 200 -16.09 -4.74 10.30
N ASP A 201 -16.38 -3.62 10.95
CA ASP A 201 -15.89 -2.29 10.59
C ASP A 201 -15.03 -1.78 11.75
N VAL A 202 -13.73 -2.00 11.65
CA VAL A 202 -12.74 -1.87 12.73
C VAL A 202 -11.49 -1.13 12.25
N SER A 203 -10.73 -0.57 13.17
CA SER A 203 -9.42 0.05 12.87
C SER A 203 -8.40 -1.00 12.39
N PHE A 204 -7.22 -0.55 11.92
CA PHE A 204 -6.15 -1.47 11.55
C PHE A 204 -5.60 -2.23 12.77
N GLU A 205 -5.41 -1.56 13.89
CA GLU A 205 -5.00 -2.19 15.15
C GLU A 205 -6.03 -3.22 15.65
N GLU A 206 -7.32 -2.86 15.64
CA GLU A 206 -8.41 -3.75 16.06
C GLU A 206 -8.55 -4.97 15.13
N ARG A 207 -8.36 -4.75 13.81
CA ARG A 207 -8.33 -5.84 12.81
C ARG A 207 -7.21 -6.82 13.10
N ASP A 208 -5.97 -6.33 13.24
CA ASP A 208 -4.80 -7.20 13.38
C ASP A 208 -4.87 -7.97 14.72
N THR A 209 -5.31 -7.29 15.79
CA THR A 209 -5.61 -7.94 17.08
C THR A 209 -6.69 -9.00 16.91
N GLY A 210 -7.78 -8.69 16.21
CA GLY A 210 -8.89 -9.62 16.04
C GLY A 210 -8.54 -10.86 15.21
N ILE A 211 -7.66 -10.72 14.20
CA ILE A 211 -7.13 -11.84 13.42
C ILE A 211 -6.29 -12.76 14.32
N PHE A 212 -5.37 -12.19 15.09
CA PHE A 212 -4.50 -12.95 15.99
C PHE A 212 -5.26 -13.66 17.11
N GLU A 213 -6.24 -12.99 17.71
CA GLU A 213 -7.11 -13.58 18.73
C GLU A 213 -8.14 -14.57 18.14
N GLY A 214 -8.24 -14.65 16.80
CA GLY A 214 -9.17 -15.52 16.09
C GLY A 214 -10.63 -15.06 16.13
N SER A 215 -10.89 -13.81 16.53
CA SER A 215 -12.24 -13.21 16.47
C SER A 215 -12.62 -12.78 15.06
N ILE A 216 -11.62 -12.52 14.19
CA ILE A 216 -11.77 -12.27 12.76
C ILE A 216 -11.20 -13.47 12.01
N ALA A 217 -12.02 -14.12 11.18
CA ALA A 217 -11.65 -15.37 10.52
C ALA A 217 -11.19 -15.19 9.07
N VAL A 218 -11.63 -14.10 8.43
CA VAL A 218 -11.32 -13.78 7.03
C VAL A 218 -10.93 -12.31 6.93
N LEU A 219 -9.86 -12.05 6.19
CA LEU A 219 -9.43 -10.73 5.79
C LEU A 219 -9.57 -10.61 4.27
N GLU A 220 -10.26 -9.58 3.82
CA GLU A 220 -10.24 -9.16 2.43
C GLU A 220 -8.97 -8.33 2.14
N ASN A 221 -8.02 -8.88 1.38
CA ASN A 221 -6.80 -8.15 1.01
C ASN A 221 -6.12 -8.76 -0.24
N SER A 222 -4.97 -8.23 -0.67
CA SER A 222 -4.16 -8.80 -1.76
C SER A 222 -3.40 -10.04 -1.29
N LEU A 223 -2.88 -10.85 -2.23
CA LEU A 223 -2.02 -11.99 -1.87
C LEU A 223 -0.69 -11.56 -1.24
N VAL A 224 -0.23 -10.35 -1.56
CA VAL A 224 0.97 -9.77 -0.92
C VAL A 224 0.77 -9.62 0.60
N MET A 225 -0.46 -9.36 1.06
CA MET A 225 -0.78 -9.32 2.49
C MET A 225 -0.69 -10.70 3.17
N GLN A 226 -0.65 -11.82 2.43
CA GLN A 226 -0.43 -13.13 3.06
C GLN A 226 1.06 -13.40 3.33
N ASP A 227 1.96 -12.64 2.72
CA ASP A 227 3.41 -12.81 2.86
C ASP A 227 3.95 -12.07 4.09
N SER A 228 5.25 -12.21 4.36
CA SER A 228 5.94 -11.58 5.50
C SER A 228 5.28 -11.93 6.84
N ASP A 229 5.30 -13.23 7.17
CA ASP A 229 4.86 -13.87 8.41
C ASP A 229 3.33 -13.86 8.65
N ARG A 230 2.56 -13.24 7.75
CA ARG A 230 1.09 -13.20 7.82
C ARG A 230 0.45 -14.53 7.51
N GLU A 231 1.17 -15.43 6.85
CA GLU A 231 0.77 -16.82 6.63
C GLU A 231 0.60 -17.61 7.93
N GLU A 232 1.15 -17.15 9.06
CA GLU A 232 0.97 -17.81 10.35
C GLU A 232 -0.44 -17.59 10.92
N THR A 233 -1.00 -16.39 10.71
CA THR A 233 -2.33 -16.01 11.22
C THR A 233 -3.42 -16.14 10.16
N LEU A 234 -3.08 -15.98 8.88
CA LEU A 234 -3.95 -16.16 7.72
C LEU A 234 -3.38 -17.22 6.75
N PRO A 235 -3.23 -18.49 7.18
CA PRO A 235 -2.58 -19.53 6.40
C PRO A 235 -3.30 -19.93 5.12
N TYR A 236 -4.54 -19.49 4.87
CA TYR A 236 -5.29 -19.90 3.69
C TYR A 236 -5.60 -18.72 2.78
N ALA A 237 -5.48 -18.90 1.47
CA ALA A 237 -5.96 -17.94 0.48
C ALA A 237 -6.66 -18.65 -0.69
N THR A 238 -7.60 -17.97 -1.35
CA THR A 238 -8.25 -18.50 -2.55
C THR A 238 -7.86 -17.68 -3.78
N ALA A 239 -6.99 -18.27 -4.60
CA ALA A 239 -6.21 -17.58 -5.62
C ALA A 239 -7.06 -17.02 -6.78
N ASN A 240 -8.14 -17.71 -7.14
CA ASN A 240 -9.01 -17.34 -8.28
C ASN A 240 -10.34 -16.68 -7.87
N VAL A 241 -10.55 -16.42 -6.58
CA VAL A 241 -11.69 -15.63 -6.10
C VAL A 241 -11.23 -14.18 -6.01
N GLY A 242 -11.46 -13.42 -7.07
CA GLY A 242 -11.29 -11.96 -7.08
C GLY A 242 -12.57 -11.29 -6.63
N LEU A 243 -12.56 -10.71 -5.43
CA LEU A 243 -13.71 -10.01 -4.85
C LEU A 243 -13.97 -8.71 -5.61
N TRP A 244 -12.94 -7.87 -5.73
CA TRP A 244 -12.93 -6.59 -6.44
C TRP A 244 -11.49 -6.05 -6.52
N PRO A 245 -11.17 -5.04 -7.34
CA PRO A 245 -9.88 -4.38 -7.32
C PRO A 245 -9.86 -3.25 -6.28
N ARG A 246 -8.68 -2.99 -5.70
CA ARG A 246 -8.44 -1.77 -4.90
C ARG A 246 -8.22 -0.57 -5.83
N VAL A 247 -9.24 -0.16 -6.56
CA VAL A 247 -9.12 1.05 -7.40
C VAL A 247 -9.03 2.28 -6.51
N SER A 248 -7.99 3.08 -6.73
CA SER A 248 -7.75 4.34 -5.99
C SER A 248 -8.07 5.55 -6.85
N ALA A 249 -8.54 6.62 -6.23
CA ALA A 249 -8.66 7.93 -6.84
C ALA A 249 -7.51 8.84 -6.37
N LEU A 250 -6.86 9.48 -7.34
CA LEU A 250 -6.02 10.65 -7.08
C LEU A 250 -6.92 11.89 -7.04
N VAL A 251 -7.01 12.51 -5.87
CA VAL A 251 -7.80 13.73 -5.65
C VAL A 251 -6.91 14.90 -5.28
N ALA A 252 -7.35 16.11 -5.61
CA ALA A 252 -6.66 17.36 -5.30
C ALA A 252 -7.53 18.29 -4.46
N SER A 253 -6.90 19.14 -3.66
CA SER A 253 -7.59 20.24 -2.99
C SER A 253 -8.14 21.23 -4.05
N PRO A 254 -9.40 21.69 -3.92
CA PRO A 254 -10.10 22.39 -5.01
C PRO A 254 -9.47 23.72 -5.41
N ASP A 255 -8.87 24.43 -4.45
CA ASP A 255 -8.18 25.71 -4.66
C ASP A 255 -6.64 25.56 -4.79
N GLY A 256 -6.13 24.32 -4.78
CA GLY A 256 -4.71 24.01 -4.80
C GLY A 256 -4.07 24.12 -6.18
N VAL A 257 -2.72 24.19 -6.22
CA VAL A 257 -1.96 24.26 -7.49
C VAL A 257 -2.22 23.07 -8.39
N ALA A 258 -2.37 21.87 -7.81
CA ALA A 258 -2.70 20.65 -8.56
C ALA A 258 -4.06 20.75 -9.28
N ALA A 259 -5.04 21.42 -8.67
CA ALA A 259 -6.35 21.66 -9.25
C ALA A 259 -6.38 22.90 -10.15
N GLY A 260 -5.57 23.93 -9.90
CA GLY A 260 -5.63 25.22 -10.60
C GLY A 260 -4.67 25.39 -11.79
N ASP A 261 -3.49 24.76 -11.78
CA ASP A 261 -2.49 24.87 -12.87
C ASP A 261 -2.65 23.74 -13.89
N GLU A 262 -3.07 24.08 -15.11
CA GLU A 262 -3.26 23.14 -16.21
C GLU A 262 -2.01 22.31 -16.55
N ARG A 263 -0.81 22.87 -16.36
CA ARG A 263 0.43 22.15 -16.65
C ARG A 263 0.71 21.11 -15.58
N VAL A 264 0.52 21.46 -14.31
CA VAL A 264 0.64 20.51 -13.19
C VAL A 264 -0.41 19.40 -13.36
N ARG A 265 -1.67 19.76 -13.63
CA ARG A 265 -2.73 18.75 -13.85
C ARG A 265 -2.41 17.79 -14.99
N ARG A 266 -1.83 18.30 -16.09
CA ARG A 266 -1.38 17.45 -17.19
C ARG A 266 -0.26 16.51 -16.79
N ILE A 267 0.76 17.00 -16.05
CA ILE A 267 1.85 16.16 -15.52
C ILE A 267 1.27 15.03 -14.67
N LEU A 268 0.37 15.35 -13.73
CA LEU A 268 -0.26 14.35 -12.85
C LEU A 268 -1.07 13.33 -13.64
N ARG A 269 -1.85 13.75 -14.66
CA ARG A 269 -2.62 12.83 -15.51
C ARG A 269 -1.75 11.95 -16.40
N THR A 270 -0.66 12.49 -16.96
CA THR A 270 0.31 11.70 -17.73
C THR A 270 0.99 10.66 -16.84
N ALA A 271 1.43 11.05 -15.64
CA ALA A 271 2.01 10.14 -14.65
C ALA A 271 1.01 9.04 -14.23
N ALA A 272 -0.25 9.39 -13.99
CA ALA A 272 -1.30 8.42 -13.71
C ALA A 272 -1.51 7.40 -14.86
N THR A 273 -1.44 7.87 -16.11
CA THR A 273 -1.51 6.99 -17.28
C THR A 273 -0.32 6.03 -17.34
N ALA A 274 0.88 6.48 -16.94
CA ALA A 274 2.05 5.63 -16.84
C ALA A 274 1.87 4.55 -15.76
N VAL A 275 1.30 4.88 -14.60
CA VAL A 275 0.95 3.90 -13.55
C VAL A 275 -0.07 2.89 -14.07
N LEU A 276 -1.12 3.34 -14.77
CA LEU A 276 -2.13 2.44 -15.36
C LEU A 276 -1.51 1.44 -16.34
N ALA A 277 -0.50 1.85 -17.10
CA ALA A 277 0.23 0.96 -18.01
C ALA A 277 1.03 -0.14 -17.28
N ARG A 278 1.32 0.02 -15.99
CA ARG A 278 2.02 -0.94 -15.14
C ARG A 278 1.08 -1.90 -14.40
N ALA A 279 -0.23 -1.88 -14.66
CA ALA A 279 -1.18 -2.77 -14.00
C ALA A 279 -0.79 -4.26 -14.07
N GLY A 280 -0.15 -4.71 -15.17
CA GLY A 280 0.35 -6.08 -15.30
C GLY A 280 1.52 -6.44 -14.38
N GLU A 281 2.23 -5.46 -13.80
CA GLU A 281 3.25 -5.72 -12.77
C GLU A 281 2.62 -6.14 -11.44
N LEU A 282 1.40 -5.70 -11.13
CA LEU A 282 0.66 -6.16 -9.95
C LEU A 282 0.32 -7.66 -10.04
N ALA A 283 0.04 -8.17 -11.24
CA ALA A 283 -0.15 -9.60 -11.48
C ALA A 283 1.10 -10.42 -11.13
N ALA A 284 2.28 -9.89 -11.46
CA ALA A 284 3.55 -10.53 -11.15
C ALA A 284 3.82 -10.52 -9.64
N LEU A 285 3.43 -9.46 -8.93
CA LEU A 285 3.52 -9.39 -7.46
C LEU A 285 2.60 -10.42 -6.80
N ASP A 286 1.34 -10.56 -7.26
CA ASP A 286 0.43 -11.59 -6.75
C ASP A 286 1.00 -13.01 -6.94
N GLN A 287 1.59 -13.29 -8.10
CA GLN A 287 2.22 -14.59 -8.36
C GLN A 287 3.45 -14.81 -7.48
N SER A 288 4.28 -13.78 -7.29
CA SER A 288 5.45 -13.86 -6.41
C SER A 288 5.03 -14.10 -4.96
N ALA A 289 4.02 -13.38 -4.47
CA ALA A 289 3.48 -13.53 -3.12
C ALA A 289 2.87 -14.92 -2.90
N ALA A 290 2.17 -15.47 -3.91
CA ALA A 290 1.67 -16.84 -3.85
C ALA A 290 2.81 -17.86 -3.73
N GLU A 291 3.95 -17.65 -4.40
CA GLU A 291 5.11 -18.53 -4.34
C GLU A 291 5.87 -18.44 -3.01
N SER A 292 6.11 -17.22 -2.50
CA SER A 292 6.82 -16.98 -1.24
C SER A 292 6.01 -17.46 -0.03
N SER A 293 4.77 -16.98 0.13
CA SER A 293 3.90 -17.37 1.25
C SER A 293 3.70 -18.89 1.29
N CYS A 294 3.61 -19.54 0.13
CA CYS A 294 3.53 -20.99 0.05
C CYS A 294 4.77 -21.71 0.60
N ALA A 295 5.95 -21.19 0.26
CA ALA A 295 7.22 -21.72 0.76
C ALA A 295 7.33 -21.56 2.29
N SER A 296 6.72 -20.50 2.84
CA SER A 296 6.71 -20.22 4.27
C SER A 296 5.61 -20.95 5.06
N GLY A 297 4.55 -21.45 4.41
CA GLY A 297 3.57 -22.31 5.08
C GLY A 297 2.12 -22.11 4.65
N ALA A 298 1.83 -21.06 3.90
CA ALA A 298 0.49 -20.79 3.38
C ALA A 298 -0.03 -21.93 2.50
N ARG A 299 -1.35 -22.03 2.41
CA ARG A 299 -2.07 -22.95 1.52
C ARG A 299 -3.06 -22.21 0.66
N LEU A 300 -2.90 -22.38 -0.64
CA LEU A 300 -3.74 -21.74 -1.63
C LEU A 300 -4.72 -22.75 -2.23
N ALA A 301 -5.95 -22.29 -2.46
CA ALA A 301 -7.01 -23.04 -3.11
C ALA A 301 -7.52 -22.32 -4.36
N GLU A 302 -8.25 -23.06 -5.19
CA GLU A 302 -9.01 -22.53 -6.32
C GLU A 302 -10.48 -22.94 -6.17
N ALA A 303 -11.38 -21.96 -6.29
CA ALA A 303 -12.80 -22.18 -6.45
C ALA A 303 -13.11 -22.83 -7.80
N SER A 304 -14.10 -23.73 -7.85
CA SER A 304 -14.56 -24.25 -9.13
C SER A 304 -15.37 -23.20 -9.89
N ALA A 305 -15.55 -23.39 -11.20
CA ALA A 305 -16.43 -22.53 -11.98
C ALA A 305 -17.88 -22.48 -11.43
N ALA A 306 -18.34 -23.60 -10.85
CA ALA A 306 -19.67 -23.66 -10.22
C ALA A 306 -19.72 -22.85 -8.92
N ASP A 307 -18.64 -22.86 -8.13
CA ASP A 307 -18.57 -22.04 -6.91
C ASP A 307 -18.52 -20.55 -7.24
N LEU A 308 -17.72 -20.15 -8.24
CA LEU A 308 -17.67 -18.77 -8.72
C LEU A 308 -19.03 -18.29 -9.23
N GLU A 309 -19.76 -19.12 -9.98
CA GLU A 309 -21.12 -18.79 -10.43
C GLU A 309 -22.09 -18.68 -9.25
N ALA A 310 -21.97 -19.57 -8.26
CA ALA A 310 -22.80 -19.52 -7.05
C ALA A 310 -22.52 -18.29 -6.20
N LEU A 311 -21.26 -17.87 -6.04
CA LEU A 311 -20.87 -16.62 -5.37
C LEU A 311 -21.49 -15.40 -6.08
N ARG A 312 -21.34 -15.31 -7.41
CA ARG A 312 -21.93 -14.24 -8.23
C ARG A 312 -23.45 -14.19 -8.09
N ALA A 313 -24.12 -15.34 -8.06
CA ALA A 313 -25.57 -15.40 -7.90
C ALA A 313 -26.04 -14.82 -6.55
N ARG A 314 -25.24 -14.93 -5.48
CA ARG A 314 -25.60 -14.39 -4.16
C ARG A 314 -25.54 -12.86 -4.12
N VAL A 315 -24.60 -12.26 -4.83
CA VAL A 315 -24.43 -10.80 -4.87
C VAL A 315 -25.16 -10.12 -6.02
N ALA A 316 -25.87 -10.87 -6.88
CA ALA A 316 -26.65 -10.34 -7.99
C ALA A 316 -27.56 -9.13 -7.64
N PRO A 317 -28.18 -9.04 -6.44
CA PRO A 317 -28.95 -7.85 -6.05
C PRO A 317 -28.15 -6.54 -6.11
N ILE A 318 -26.85 -6.57 -5.79
CA ILE A 318 -25.99 -5.38 -5.88
C ILE A 318 -25.83 -4.94 -7.33
N TRP A 319 -25.62 -5.88 -8.26
CA TRP A 319 -25.49 -5.58 -9.69
C TRP A 319 -26.79 -5.03 -10.28
N GLU A 320 -27.94 -5.57 -9.87
CA GLU A 320 -29.26 -5.08 -10.27
C GLU A 320 -29.49 -3.63 -9.84
N GLU A 321 -29.08 -3.27 -8.62
CA GLU A 321 -29.16 -1.90 -8.10
C GLU A 321 -28.24 -0.93 -8.86
N LEU A 322 -26.99 -1.34 -9.14
CA LEU A 322 -26.05 -0.53 -9.93
C LEU A 322 -26.54 -0.29 -11.36
N ALA A 323 -27.14 -1.29 -12.01
CA ALA A 323 -27.75 -1.14 -13.33
C ALA A 323 -29.00 -0.24 -13.31
N ALA A 324 -29.76 -0.27 -12.22
CA ALA A 324 -30.99 0.50 -12.06
C ALA A 324 -30.72 1.98 -11.75
N SER A 325 -29.64 2.31 -11.05
CA SER A 325 -29.34 3.69 -10.65
C SER A 325 -28.75 4.54 -11.78
N ALA A 326 -29.25 5.77 -11.93
CA ALA A 326 -28.78 6.68 -12.97
C ALA A 326 -27.34 7.17 -12.75
N SER A 327 -26.85 7.22 -11.51
CA SER A 327 -25.50 7.67 -11.19
C SER A 327 -24.42 6.63 -11.50
N THR A 328 -24.79 5.35 -11.57
CA THR A 328 -23.85 4.22 -11.71
C THR A 328 -24.00 3.44 -13.01
N ARG A 329 -25.17 3.51 -13.65
CA ARG A 329 -25.54 2.63 -14.79
C ARG A 329 -24.49 2.62 -15.90
N ASP A 330 -24.04 3.79 -16.34
CA ASP A 330 -23.17 3.87 -17.52
C ASP A 330 -21.81 3.21 -17.25
N LEU A 331 -21.19 3.53 -16.10
CA LEU A 331 -19.94 2.88 -15.69
C LEU A 331 -20.13 1.39 -15.40
N PHE A 332 -21.26 0.98 -14.82
CA PHE A 332 -21.58 -0.43 -14.58
C PHE A 332 -21.70 -1.22 -15.89
N GLU A 333 -22.39 -0.70 -16.90
CA GLU A 333 -22.53 -1.37 -18.19
C GLU A 333 -21.18 -1.47 -18.93
N THR A 334 -20.35 -0.43 -18.83
CA THR A 334 -18.96 -0.49 -19.33
C THR A 334 -18.16 -1.56 -18.60
N ALA A 335 -18.23 -1.61 -17.27
CA ALA A 335 -17.55 -2.64 -16.46
C ALA A 335 -18.01 -4.06 -16.83
N ARG A 336 -19.31 -4.27 -17.00
CA ARG A 336 -19.88 -5.55 -17.43
C ARG A 336 -19.40 -5.94 -18.82
N SER A 337 -19.36 -5.00 -19.76
CA SER A 337 -18.83 -5.27 -21.11
C SER A 337 -17.34 -5.63 -21.07
N VAL A 338 -16.56 -4.98 -20.21
CA VAL A 338 -15.13 -5.29 -20.01
C VAL A 338 -14.96 -6.68 -19.40
N HIS A 339 -15.76 -7.02 -18.38
CA HIS A 339 -15.79 -8.34 -17.76
C HIS A 339 -16.08 -9.45 -18.78
N GLU A 340 -17.10 -9.27 -19.64
CA GLU A 340 -17.46 -10.26 -20.67
C GLU A 340 -16.39 -10.40 -21.77
N ALA A 341 -15.65 -9.33 -22.07
CA ALA A 341 -14.64 -9.31 -23.12
C ALA A 341 -13.25 -9.78 -22.66
N THR A 342 -12.99 -9.82 -21.35
CA THR A 342 -11.68 -10.09 -20.78
C THR A 342 -11.72 -11.37 -19.96
N PRO A 343 -10.83 -12.35 -20.21
CA PRO A 343 -10.72 -13.53 -19.36
C PRO A 343 -10.46 -13.13 -17.89
N ALA A 344 -11.00 -13.91 -16.96
CA ALA A 344 -10.68 -13.77 -15.55
C ALA A 344 -9.18 -13.98 -15.33
N GLU A 345 -8.61 -13.16 -14.46
CA GLU A 345 -7.21 -13.30 -14.09
C GLU A 345 -7.02 -14.43 -13.08
N THR A 346 -5.98 -15.24 -13.30
CA THR A 346 -5.69 -16.40 -12.45
C THR A 346 -4.28 -16.32 -11.92
N VAL A 347 -4.15 -16.34 -10.60
CA VAL A 347 -2.87 -16.60 -9.93
C VAL A 347 -2.69 -18.12 -9.86
N ALA A 348 -1.55 -18.62 -10.31
CA ALA A 348 -1.30 -20.06 -10.33
C ALA A 348 -0.95 -20.54 -8.93
N VAL A 349 -1.69 -21.53 -8.42
CA VAL A 349 -1.36 -22.19 -7.15
C VAL A 349 -0.06 -22.99 -7.30
N PRO A 350 0.99 -22.71 -6.50
CA PRO A 350 2.24 -23.44 -6.60
C PRO A 350 2.09 -24.94 -6.34
N ALA A 351 2.98 -25.75 -6.92
CA ALA A 351 2.93 -27.21 -6.74
C ALA A 351 3.17 -27.58 -5.28
N GLY A 352 2.25 -28.34 -4.69
CA GLY A 352 2.31 -28.73 -3.27
C GLY A 352 1.73 -27.69 -2.30
N CYS A 353 1.17 -26.59 -2.82
CA CYS A 353 0.61 -25.52 -2.00
C CYS A 353 -0.85 -25.72 -1.56
N SER A 354 -1.49 -26.79 -2.02
CA SER A 354 -2.88 -27.07 -1.66
C SER A 354 -2.96 -27.95 -0.41
N GLY A 355 -4.11 -27.90 0.27
CA GLY A 355 -4.39 -28.74 1.43
C GLY A 355 -4.40 -27.96 2.73
N THR A 356 -4.10 -28.65 3.84
CA THR A 356 -4.14 -28.07 5.18
C THR A 356 -2.80 -27.42 5.53
N ALA A 357 -2.87 -26.24 6.14
CA ALA A 357 -1.70 -25.61 6.72
C ALA A 357 -1.29 -26.37 7.99
N SER A 358 0.00 -26.30 8.34
CA SER A 358 0.49 -26.90 9.58
C SER A 358 -0.09 -26.12 10.77
N THR A 359 -0.69 -26.82 11.73
CA THR A 359 -1.21 -26.20 12.96
C THR A 359 -0.13 -25.95 14.00
N ASP A 360 1.16 -25.99 13.61
CA ASP A 360 2.28 -25.66 14.48
C ASP A 360 2.41 -24.12 14.58
N ALA A 361 1.29 -23.41 14.76
CA ALA A 361 1.31 -22.05 15.25
C ALA A 361 1.70 -22.14 16.73
N GLY A 362 2.80 -21.46 17.10
CA GLY A 362 3.49 -21.48 18.39
C GLY A 362 2.60 -21.69 19.62
N GLY A 363 2.27 -22.94 19.90
CA GLY A 363 1.46 -23.31 21.04
C GLY A 363 2.28 -23.17 22.31
N SER A 364 2.20 -22.01 22.96
CA SER A 364 2.40 -21.77 24.40
C SER A 364 3.23 -22.88 25.08
N ALA A 365 4.52 -22.96 24.73
CA ALA A 365 5.46 -23.69 25.55
C ALA A 365 5.58 -22.94 26.90
N ASP A 366 5.91 -23.68 27.96
CA ASP A 366 6.32 -23.07 29.23
C ASP A 366 7.37 -21.98 28.93
N PRO A 367 7.12 -20.70 29.25
CA PRO A 367 7.97 -19.59 28.81
C PRO A 367 9.36 -19.61 29.47
N GLY A 368 9.63 -20.59 30.34
CA GLY A 368 10.92 -20.77 30.99
C GLY A 368 11.17 -19.74 32.09
N ASP A 369 12.43 -19.62 32.51
CA ASP A 369 12.83 -18.62 33.51
C ASP A 369 13.06 -17.26 32.84
N LEU A 370 11.99 -16.47 32.75
CA LEU A 370 11.98 -15.14 32.12
C LEU A 370 12.90 -14.12 32.82
N SER A 371 13.12 -14.29 34.13
CA SER A 371 13.88 -13.32 34.94
C SER A 371 15.32 -13.13 34.49
N VAL A 372 15.86 -14.07 33.72
CA VAL A 372 17.22 -14.04 33.16
C VAL A 372 17.43 -12.95 32.13
N LEU A 373 16.37 -12.51 31.44
CA LEU A 373 16.43 -11.47 30.40
C LEU A 373 15.90 -10.13 30.86
N ASN A 374 15.14 -10.06 31.96
CA ASN A 374 14.55 -8.81 32.43
C ASN A 374 15.54 -7.63 32.45
N GLY A 375 15.13 -6.52 31.84
CA GLY A 375 15.94 -5.32 31.70
C GLY A 375 15.75 -4.61 30.36
N ARG A 376 16.45 -3.48 30.22
CA ARG A 376 16.45 -2.68 29.00
C ARG A 376 17.85 -2.70 28.42
N TYR A 377 17.98 -3.02 27.13
CA TYR A 377 19.25 -3.16 26.45
C TYR A 377 19.26 -2.32 25.19
N ARG A 378 20.26 -1.46 25.05
CA ARG A 378 20.36 -0.48 23.98
C ARG A 378 21.50 -0.82 23.02
N THR A 379 21.24 -0.75 21.73
CA THR A 379 22.25 -0.88 20.68
C THR A 379 23.26 0.27 20.75
N PRO A 380 24.46 0.13 20.15
CA PRO A 380 25.24 1.30 19.77
C PRO A 380 24.43 2.21 18.83
N GLU A 381 24.90 3.46 18.68
CA GLU A 381 24.34 4.39 17.70
C GLU A 381 24.68 3.92 16.27
N TYR A 382 23.68 3.76 15.43
CA TYR A 382 23.86 3.50 14.01
C TYR A 382 23.85 4.80 13.21
N THR A 383 24.88 5.01 12.39
CA THR A 383 24.95 6.13 11.46
C THR A 383 24.60 5.67 10.05
N VAL A 384 24.01 6.57 9.24
CA VAL A 384 23.70 6.30 7.83
C VAL A 384 24.94 5.82 7.07
N GLU A 385 26.09 6.44 7.30
CA GLU A 385 27.37 6.05 6.66
C GLU A 385 27.79 4.63 7.07
N GLY A 386 27.65 4.28 8.35
CA GLY A 386 27.98 2.95 8.85
C GLY A 386 27.07 1.86 8.26
N LEU A 387 25.77 2.13 8.19
CA LEU A 387 24.77 1.20 7.62
C LEU A 387 24.97 1.00 6.11
N LEU A 388 25.26 2.07 5.37
CA LEU A 388 25.64 1.98 3.95
C LEU A 388 26.90 1.14 3.75
N ALA A 389 27.92 1.33 4.60
CA ALA A 389 29.15 0.54 4.54
C ALA A 389 28.92 -0.93 4.89
N ALA A 390 27.87 -1.23 5.66
CA ALA A 390 27.42 -2.58 5.98
C ALA A 390 26.60 -3.24 4.86
N GLY A 391 26.27 -2.50 3.79
CA GLY A 391 25.59 -3.03 2.61
C GLY A 391 24.09 -2.75 2.56
N LEU A 392 23.54 -2.00 3.51
CA LEU A 392 22.13 -1.59 3.49
C LEU A 392 21.88 -0.60 2.35
N THR A 393 20.64 -0.57 1.83
CA THR A 393 20.26 0.41 0.80
C THR A 393 20.26 1.83 1.40
N PRO A 394 20.36 2.89 0.56
CA PRO A 394 20.29 4.25 1.06
C PRO A 394 19.01 4.60 1.82
N THR A 395 17.89 3.94 1.50
CA THR A 395 16.62 4.14 2.20
C THR A 395 16.67 3.47 3.57
N ASP A 396 17.05 2.20 3.63
CA ASP A 396 17.12 1.46 4.90
C ASP A 396 18.15 2.07 5.85
N ALA A 397 19.29 2.53 5.32
CA ALA A 397 20.31 3.20 6.10
C ALA A 397 19.85 4.52 6.72
N ARG A 398 18.93 5.25 6.06
CA ARG A 398 18.31 6.45 6.64
C ARG A 398 17.30 6.10 7.71
N ASN A 399 16.47 5.09 7.44
CA ASN A 399 15.42 4.67 8.34
C ASN A 399 15.99 4.02 9.62
N ALA A 400 17.05 3.22 9.53
CA ALA A 400 17.63 2.52 10.67
C ALA A 400 18.70 3.33 11.44
N ALA A 401 19.00 4.58 11.05
CA ALA A 401 19.97 5.41 11.77
C ALA A 401 19.40 5.91 13.10
N GLY A 402 20.08 5.63 14.21
CA GLY A 402 19.61 5.96 15.56
C GLY A 402 20.01 4.93 16.62
N PHE A 403 19.22 4.83 17.68
CA PHE A 403 19.35 3.81 18.72
C PHE A 403 18.13 2.91 18.75
N PHE A 404 18.33 1.65 19.08
CA PHE A 404 17.24 0.72 19.39
C PHE A 404 17.38 0.23 20.83
N THR A 405 16.27 0.14 21.55
CA THR A 405 16.21 -0.35 22.93
C THR A 405 15.24 -1.53 23.00
N LEU A 406 15.76 -2.71 23.36
CA LEU A 406 14.98 -3.90 23.67
C LEU A 406 14.64 -3.92 25.15
N VAL A 407 13.37 -4.08 25.49
CA VAL A 407 12.87 -4.13 26.87
C VAL A 407 12.23 -5.49 27.08
N PHE A 408 12.72 -6.20 28.09
CA PHE A 408 12.17 -7.48 28.52
C PHE A 408 11.64 -7.30 29.95
N ASP A 409 10.37 -7.63 30.17
CA ASP A 409 9.71 -7.50 31.47
C ASP A 409 8.70 -8.63 31.71
N ASP A 410 9.12 -9.67 32.43
CA ASP A 410 8.27 -10.79 32.87
C ASP A 410 7.38 -11.38 31.75
N GLY A 411 7.99 -11.61 30.58
CA GLY A 411 7.34 -12.19 29.40
C GLY A 411 6.78 -11.16 28.42
N ALA A 412 6.68 -9.89 28.82
CA ALA A 412 6.40 -8.78 27.90
C ALA A 412 7.69 -8.30 27.21
N PHE A 413 7.56 -7.92 25.95
CA PHE A 413 8.62 -7.36 25.14
C PHE A 413 8.21 -5.97 24.63
N GLU A 414 9.16 -5.05 24.55
CA GLU A 414 8.99 -3.77 23.87
C GLU A 414 10.29 -3.41 23.12
N LEU A 415 10.17 -3.04 21.83
CA LEU A 415 11.22 -2.41 21.04
C LEU A 415 10.95 -0.91 20.97
N ILE A 416 11.95 -0.10 21.25
CA ILE A 416 11.88 1.36 21.11
C ILE A 416 13.00 1.82 20.19
N ALA A 417 12.67 2.49 19.10
CA ALA A 417 13.64 3.10 18.21
C ALA A 417 13.64 4.63 18.37
N ASP A 418 14.81 5.15 18.74
CA ASP A 418 15.12 6.57 18.79
C ASP A 418 15.82 6.95 17.46
N HIS A 419 15.05 7.23 16.41
CA HIS A 419 15.62 7.53 15.08
C HIS A 419 16.28 8.91 15.03
N ALA A 420 17.36 9.04 14.25
CA ALA A 420 18.03 10.31 14.03
C ALA A 420 17.13 11.36 13.32
N SER A 421 16.07 10.92 12.64
CA SER A 421 15.02 11.76 12.05
C SER A 421 14.13 12.44 13.08
N GLY A 422 14.14 11.99 14.35
CA GLY A 422 13.21 12.42 15.40
C GLY A 422 11.89 11.65 15.40
N GLU A 423 11.75 10.66 14.53
CA GLU A 423 10.66 9.69 14.53
C GLU A 423 10.83 8.72 15.70
N VAL A 424 9.73 8.44 16.40
CA VAL A 424 9.69 7.48 17.51
C VAL A 424 8.88 6.30 17.02
N PHE A 425 9.54 5.15 16.92
CA PHE A 425 8.94 3.89 16.50
C PHE A 425 8.97 2.94 17.69
N GLY A 426 7.86 2.21 17.91
CA GLY A 426 7.69 1.35 19.07
C GLY A 426 6.92 0.09 18.75
N CYS A 427 7.44 -1.05 19.16
CA CYS A 427 6.76 -2.34 19.07
C CYS A 427 6.51 -2.91 20.44
N VAL A 428 5.37 -3.54 20.63
CA VAL A 428 5.09 -4.35 21.81
C VAL A 428 4.92 -5.81 21.41
N GLY A 429 5.31 -6.69 22.31
CA GLY A 429 5.43 -8.10 22.02
C GLY A 429 5.43 -8.95 23.27
N SER A 430 5.73 -10.22 23.08
CA SER A 430 6.02 -11.16 24.15
C SER A 430 7.34 -11.87 23.88
N TYR A 431 7.89 -12.53 24.89
CA TYR A 431 9.04 -13.40 24.70
C TYR A 431 8.95 -14.64 25.56
N ALA A 432 9.58 -15.71 25.07
CA ALA A 432 9.77 -16.96 25.79
C ALA A 432 11.26 -17.33 25.81
N VAL A 433 11.66 -18.04 26.86
CA VAL A 433 13.03 -18.52 27.06
C VAL A 433 13.05 -20.04 27.08
N GLU A 434 13.73 -20.63 26.09
CA GLU A 434 13.96 -22.06 25.98
C GLU A 434 15.45 -22.37 26.20
N GLY A 435 15.83 -22.59 27.47
CA GLY A 435 17.21 -22.88 27.84
C GLY A 435 18.13 -21.68 27.62
N THR A 436 18.89 -21.67 26.52
CA THR A 436 19.78 -20.54 26.14
C THR A 436 19.26 -19.78 24.92
N ARG A 437 18.04 -20.10 24.46
CA ARG A 437 17.42 -19.47 23.30
C ARG A 437 16.27 -18.58 23.78
N VAL A 438 16.16 -17.42 23.19
CA VAL A 438 15.01 -16.52 23.33
C VAL A 438 14.24 -16.55 22.01
N VAL A 439 12.93 -16.56 22.11
CA VAL A 439 12.01 -16.31 21.00
C VAL A 439 11.23 -15.06 21.39
N VAL A 440 11.20 -14.08 20.49
CA VAL A 440 10.49 -12.82 20.67
C VAL A 440 9.43 -12.75 19.60
N ASP A 441 8.18 -12.51 20.03
CA ASP A 441 7.03 -12.35 19.15
C ASP A 441 6.51 -10.92 19.28
N TYR A 442 6.11 -10.31 18.17
CA TYR A 442 5.32 -9.09 18.22
C TYR A 442 3.86 -9.40 18.45
N LEU A 443 3.21 -8.51 19.21
CA LEU A 443 1.76 -8.44 19.19
C LEU A 443 1.33 -7.74 17.89
N PRO A 444 0.16 -8.08 17.37
CA PRO A 444 -0.39 -7.39 16.21
C PRO A 444 -0.67 -5.91 16.51
N GLY A 445 -0.51 -5.07 15.49
CA GLY A 445 -0.85 -3.65 15.55
C GLY A 445 0.36 -2.72 15.72
N GLY A 446 0.16 -1.44 15.44
CA GLY A 446 1.24 -0.44 15.42
C GLY A 446 2.18 -0.55 14.22
N ASP A 447 3.38 0.05 14.32
CA ASP A 447 4.36 0.14 13.23
C ASP A 447 5.08 -1.20 12.94
N CYS A 448 4.79 -2.25 13.71
CA CYS A 448 5.60 -3.48 13.78
C CYS A 448 4.94 -4.67 13.08
N GLY A 449 3.85 -4.41 12.36
CA GLY A 449 3.20 -5.37 11.50
C GLY A 449 2.16 -6.23 12.22
N PRO A 450 1.90 -7.43 11.69
CA PRO A 450 0.71 -8.24 11.99
C PRO A 450 0.83 -9.08 13.28
N GLY A 451 1.93 -8.93 14.02
CA GLY A 451 2.34 -9.87 15.06
C GLY A 451 2.95 -11.16 14.47
N GLY A 452 3.63 -11.94 15.31
CA GLY A 452 4.40 -13.12 14.87
C GLY A 452 5.85 -13.09 15.38
N GLU A 453 6.64 -14.12 15.07
CA GLU A 453 8.04 -14.20 15.53
C GLU A 453 8.85 -13.02 14.95
N PHE A 454 9.29 -12.12 15.82
CA PHE A 454 10.19 -11.04 15.46
C PHE A 454 11.62 -11.57 15.22
N PHE A 455 12.13 -12.30 16.21
CA PHE A 455 13.37 -13.04 16.07
C PHE A 455 13.46 -14.13 17.11
N SER A 456 14.35 -15.06 16.83
CA SER A 456 14.84 -16.01 17.81
C SER A 456 16.36 -16.05 17.81
N ALA A 457 16.96 -16.15 19.00
CA ALA A 457 18.41 -16.03 19.15
C ALA A 457 18.94 -16.80 20.33
N THR A 458 20.20 -17.22 20.27
CA THR A 458 20.94 -17.63 21.46
C THR A 458 21.37 -16.37 22.22
N TYR A 459 21.03 -16.29 23.51
CA TYR A 459 21.35 -15.12 24.32
C TYR A 459 22.45 -15.42 25.35
N ALA A 460 23.22 -14.39 25.69
CA ALA A 460 24.09 -14.36 26.85
C ALA A 460 23.95 -13.00 27.55
N VAL A 461 23.62 -13.03 28.84
CA VAL A 461 23.50 -11.84 29.67
C VAL A 461 24.66 -11.80 30.66
N ASP A 462 25.35 -10.65 30.71
CA ASP A 462 26.27 -10.32 31.79
C ASP A 462 25.75 -9.10 32.59
N ALA A 463 26.57 -8.56 33.49
CA ALA A 463 26.17 -7.46 34.36
C ALA A 463 25.77 -6.19 33.57
N ASP A 464 26.43 -5.95 32.44
CA ASP A 464 26.36 -4.67 31.72
C ASP A 464 25.81 -4.82 30.30
N ALA A 465 25.63 -6.04 29.78
CA ALA A 465 25.23 -6.25 28.39
C ALA A 465 24.40 -7.52 28.13
N LEU A 466 23.66 -7.48 27.03
CA LEU A 466 23.02 -8.60 26.36
C LEU A 466 23.73 -8.85 25.03
N THR A 467 24.15 -10.09 24.79
CA THR A 467 24.67 -10.52 23.49
C THR A 467 23.71 -11.51 22.86
N LEU A 468 23.30 -11.24 21.62
CA LEU A 468 22.46 -12.13 20.80
C LEU A 468 23.34 -12.74 19.70
N THR A 469 23.25 -14.06 19.52
CA THR A 469 24.03 -14.83 18.55
C THR A 469 23.17 -15.90 17.91
N ALA A 470 23.56 -16.40 16.73
CA ALA A 470 22.77 -17.37 15.97
C ALA A 470 21.29 -16.92 15.86
N MET A 471 21.12 -15.65 15.51
CA MET A 471 19.83 -15.00 15.39
C MET A 471 19.17 -15.39 14.06
N GLU A 472 17.90 -15.74 14.13
CA GLU A 472 17.00 -16.01 13.02
C GLU A 472 15.92 -14.92 13.06
N GLY A 473 15.58 -14.38 11.88
CA GLY A 473 14.72 -13.20 11.72
C GLY A 473 15.06 -12.47 10.42
N LEU A 474 14.48 -11.29 10.18
CA LEU A 474 14.80 -10.47 9.01
C LEU A 474 16.28 -10.09 8.96
N GLU A 475 16.88 -10.05 7.76
CA GLU A 475 18.33 -9.84 7.58
C GLU A 475 18.80 -8.50 8.19
N SER A 476 17.98 -7.45 8.10
CA SER A 476 18.24 -6.16 8.74
C SER A 476 18.29 -6.27 10.26
N ASP A 477 17.34 -6.99 10.87
CA ASP A 477 17.23 -7.13 12.32
C ASP A 477 18.36 -8.01 12.88
N VAL A 478 18.72 -9.07 12.16
CA VAL A 478 19.91 -9.86 12.47
C VAL A 478 21.15 -8.96 12.53
N TYR A 479 21.32 -8.05 11.57
CA TYR A 479 22.43 -7.10 11.63
C TYR A 479 22.30 -6.13 12.82
N LEU A 480 21.15 -5.52 13.03
CA LEU A 480 20.94 -4.50 14.06
C LEU A 480 21.08 -5.05 15.48
N PHE A 481 20.68 -6.29 15.75
CA PHE A 481 20.62 -6.82 17.11
C PHE A 481 21.69 -7.87 17.44
N SER A 482 22.39 -8.43 16.44
CA SER A 482 23.45 -9.41 16.68
C SER A 482 24.87 -8.93 16.31
N SER A 483 25.02 -7.78 15.65
CA SER A 483 26.35 -7.28 15.23
C SER A 483 27.23 -6.77 16.38
N SER A 484 26.65 -6.45 17.54
CA SER A 484 27.36 -5.94 18.71
C SER A 484 26.58 -6.23 20.00
N PRO A 485 27.24 -6.36 21.16
CA PRO A 485 26.54 -6.45 22.44
C PRO A 485 25.68 -5.21 22.71
N LEU A 486 24.45 -5.40 23.20
CA LEU A 486 23.56 -4.34 23.62
C LEU A 486 23.84 -3.97 25.07
N THR A 487 24.05 -2.69 25.34
CA THR A 487 24.37 -2.19 26.68
C THR A 487 23.13 -2.13 27.54
N ARG A 488 23.17 -2.68 28.76
CA ARG A 488 22.10 -2.55 29.74
C ARG A 488 21.96 -1.08 30.15
N VAL A 489 20.74 -0.55 30.07
CA VAL A 489 20.41 0.85 30.39
C VAL A 489 19.27 0.93 31.39
N GLY A 490 19.34 1.90 32.31
CA GLY A 490 18.44 1.98 33.46
C GLY A 490 19.01 1.25 34.66
#